data_AF-A0A6V7W7I9-F1
#
_entry.id   AF-A0A6V7W7I9-F1
#
_cell.length_a   1.000
_cell.length_b   1.000
_cell.length_c   1.000
_cell.angle_alpha   90.00
_cell.angle_beta   90.00
_cell.angle_gamma   90.00
#
_symmetry.space_group_name_H-M   'P 1'
#
loop_
_entity.id
_entity.type
_entity.pdbx_description
1 polymer ?
#
loop_
_entity_poly.entity_id
_entity_poly.type
_entity_poly.pdbx_seq_one_letter_code
_entity_poly.pdbx_strand_id
1 'polypeptide(L)'
;MSAKICIENPEATSISFIIKQFFNVYKAWKWEAYPLMLVELVDANEGFQNALEIVEPWSQQRGTNEGNDGTQMSIITPGFPEQNTTFNVNEFTLKRIVIELKRGFTLIERYSHQETTKIWDLLIKELDWKTHYNYFILILCRAGEFEVIVIDKES
;
A
#
# COMPACT_ATOMS: atom_id res chain seq x y z
N MET A 1 8.13 0.36 -0.32
CA MET A 1 7.89 -0.69 0.70
C MET A 1 9.03 -1.69 0.77
N SER A 2 9.22 -2.60 -0.19
CA SER A 2 10.26 -3.65 -0.09
C SER A 2 11.67 -3.12 0.16
N ALA A 3 12.05 -2.03 -0.51
CA ALA A 3 13.35 -1.37 -0.28
C ALA A 3 13.58 -0.96 1.18
N LYS A 4 12.54 -0.47 1.89
CA LYS A 4 12.64 -0.08 3.30
C LYS A 4 12.99 -1.29 4.17
N ILE A 5 12.34 -2.43 3.92
CA ILE A 5 12.61 -3.68 4.64
C ILE A 5 14.04 -4.16 4.39
N CYS A 6 14.53 -4.06 3.15
CA CYS A 6 15.91 -4.41 2.83
C CYS A 6 16.90 -3.49 3.56
N ILE A 7 16.65 -2.17 3.59
CA ILE A 7 17.49 -1.20 4.30
C ILE A 7 17.51 -1.46 5.81
N GLU A 8 16.37 -1.83 6.41
CA GLU A 8 16.27 -2.17 7.84
C GLU A 8 16.90 -3.52 8.20
N ASN A 9 17.17 -4.39 7.22
CA ASN A 9 17.70 -5.74 7.42
C ASN A 9 18.90 -6.01 6.49
N PRO A 10 20.01 -5.26 6.60
CA PRO A 10 21.14 -5.32 5.66
C PRO A 10 21.86 -6.68 5.65
N GLU A 11 21.87 -7.39 6.78
CA GLU A 11 22.53 -8.69 6.94
C GLU A 11 21.66 -9.87 6.46
N ALA A 12 20.44 -9.61 5.99
CA ALA A 12 19.53 -10.66 5.56
C ALA A 12 20.01 -11.32 4.27
N THR A 13 20.38 -12.60 4.37
CA THR A 13 20.79 -13.43 3.22
C THR A 13 19.65 -14.24 2.62
N SER A 14 18.50 -14.33 3.31
CA SER A 14 17.34 -15.13 2.91
C SER A 14 16.20 -14.27 2.40
N ILE A 15 15.76 -14.53 1.17
CA ILE A 15 14.57 -13.88 0.57
C ILE A 15 13.32 -14.19 1.40
N SER A 16 13.16 -15.43 1.87
CA SER A 16 12.02 -15.82 2.70
C SER A 16 11.95 -15.02 4.01
N PHE A 17 13.11 -14.68 4.60
CA PHE A 17 13.17 -13.81 5.76
C PHE A 17 12.72 -12.37 5.43
N ILE A 18 13.19 -11.78 4.34
CA ILE A 18 12.76 -10.44 3.90
C ILE A 18 11.26 -10.39 3.64
N ILE A 19 10.70 -11.42 2.99
CA ILE A 19 9.27 -11.52 2.75
C ILE A 19 8.50 -11.61 4.08
N LYS A 20 8.96 -12.44 5.03
CA LYS A 20 8.37 -12.51 6.37
C LYS A 20 8.37 -11.15 7.07
N GLN A 21 9.50 -10.44 7.03
CA GLN A 21 9.63 -9.12 7.64
C GLN A 21 8.73 -8.08 6.97
N PHE A 22 8.59 -8.12 5.65
CA PHE A 22 7.66 -7.27 4.91
C PHE A 22 6.23 -7.39 5.46
N PHE A 23 5.72 -8.61 5.57
CA PHE A 23 4.38 -8.82 6.13
C PHE A 23 4.31 -8.47 7.61
N ASN A 24 5.34 -8.77 8.39
CA ASN A 24 5.38 -8.51 9.83
C ASN A 24 5.30 -7.00 10.16
N VAL A 25 6.09 -6.20 9.45
CA VAL A 25 6.14 -4.74 9.63
C VAL A 25 4.84 -4.12 9.14
N TYR A 26 4.43 -4.42 7.91
CA TYR A 26 3.33 -3.69 7.28
C TYR A 26 1.94 -4.10 7.74
N LYS A 27 1.74 -5.30 8.30
CA LYS A 27 0.44 -5.69 8.91
C LYS A 27 0.06 -4.83 10.12
N ALA A 28 1.05 -4.23 10.79
CA ALA A 28 0.90 -3.46 12.02
C ALA A 28 1.38 -2.01 11.88
N TRP A 29 1.75 -1.59 10.67
CA TRP A 29 2.18 -0.22 10.39
C TRP A 29 1.03 0.76 10.63
N LYS A 30 1.31 1.87 11.32
CA LYS A 30 0.33 2.92 11.58
C LYS A 30 0.27 3.89 10.40
N TRP A 31 -0.37 3.46 9.31
CA TRP A 31 -0.36 4.13 8.00
C TRP A 31 -0.80 5.60 8.01
N GLU A 32 -1.82 5.93 8.79
CA GLU A 32 -2.32 7.30 8.91
C GLU A 32 -1.39 8.21 9.74
N ALA A 33 -0.60 7.62 10.63
CA ALA A 33 0.28 8.36 11.53
C ALA A 33 1.67 8.58 10.94
N TYR A 34 2.22 7.59 10.23
CA TYR A 34 3.60 7.61 9.77
C TYR A 34 3.72 7.33 8.27
N PRO A 35 4.22 8.29 7.47
CA PRO A 35 4.56 8.03 6.08
C PRO A 35 5.75 7.07 5.98
N LEU A 36 5.73 6.24 4.95
CA LEU A 36 6.83 5.36 4.62
C LEU A 36 7.84 6.13 3.77
N MET A 37 9.02 6.36 4.35
CA MET A 37 10.11 7.11 3.74
C MET A 37 11.39 6.27 3.71
N LEU A 38 12.13 6.33 2.59
CA LEU A 38 13.43 5.69 2.44
C LEU A 38 14.59 6.58 2.93
N VAL A 39 14.41 7.89 2.82
CA VAL A 39 15.35 8.93 3.26
C VAL A 39 14.56 9.93 4.09
N GLU A 40 15.19 10.59 5.05
CA GLU A 40 14.58 11.69 5.79
C GLU A 40 14.33 12.88 4.84
N LEU A 41 13.17 13.51 4.98
CA LEU A 41 12.85 14.72 4.21
C LEU A 41 13.75 15.84 4.71
N VAL A 42 14.51 16.45 3.81
CA VAL A 42 15.32 17.63 4.12
C VAL A 42 14.40 18.85 4.02
N ASP A 43 14.43 19.71 5.03
CA ASP A 43 13.63 20.94 5.00
C ASP A 43 14.01 21.77 3.77
N ALA A 44 13.03 22.04 2.90
CA ALA A 44 13.21 22.81 1.67
C ALA A 44 13.74 24.23 1.90
N ASN A 45 13.73 24.70 3.15
CA ASN A 45 14.28 25.99 3.58
C ASN A 45 15.82 26.04 3.54
N GLU A 46 16.53 24.91 3.47
CA GLU A 46 18.00 24.90 3.59
C GLU A 46 18.78 24.78 2.27
N GLY A 47 18.14 24.72 1.09
CA GLY A 47 18.94 24.59 -0.15
C GLY A 47 18.28 24.80 -1.51
N PHE A 48 16.95 24.87 -1.63
CA PHE A 48 16.27 24.84 -2.93
C PHE A 48 15.22 25.95 -3.13
N GLN A 49 15.36 27.10 -2.46
CA GLN A 49 14.42 28.22 -2.63
C GLN A 49 14.33 28.78 -4.06
N ASN A 50 15.24 28.40 -4.98
CA ASN A 50 15.34 29.02 -6.31
C ASN A 50 15.20 28.06 -7.51
N ALA A 51 14.92 26.76 -7.32
CA ALA A 51 15.04 25.79 -8.43
C ALA A 51 13.74 25.26 -9.03
N LEU A 52 12.61 25.21 -8.31
CA LEU A 52 11.36 24.63 -8.82
C LEU A 52 10.13 25.29 -8.18
N GLU A 53 9.75 26.50 -8.63
CA GLU A 53 8.46 27.13 -8.26
C GLU A 53 7.22 26.35 -8.76
N ILE A 54 7.40 25.30 -9.57
CA ILE A 54 6.30 24.63 -10.29
C ILE A 54 5.71 23.45 -9.50
N VAL A 55 6.49 22.80 -8.62
CA VAL A 55 6.03 21.58 -7.90
C VAL A 55 6.52 21.60 -6.46
N GLU A 56 5.57 21.74 -5.54
CA GLU A 56 5.87 21.73 -4.11
C GLU A 56 6.15 20.31 -3.60
N PRO A 57 7.09 20.13 -2.65
CA PRO A 57 7.30 18.87 -1.95
C PRO A 57 6.06 18.43 -1.17
N TRP A 58 5.92 17.13 -0.95
CA TRP A 58 4.85 16.55 -0.14
C TRP A 58 4.95 17.01 1.32
N SER A 59 3.81 17.33 1.92
CA SER A 59 3.70 17.57 3.36
C SER A 59 2.40 17.01 3.93
N GLN A 60 2.49 16.35 5.08
CA GLN A 60 1.34 15.71 5.73
C GLN A 60 0.27 16.74 6.15
N GLN A 61 0.69 17.90 6.64
CA GLN A 61 -0.22 18.97 7.09
C GLN A 61 -1.05 19.58 5.95
N ARG A 62 -0.49 19.73 4.75
CA ARG A 62 -1.26 20.22 3.59
C ARG A 62 -2.33 19.24 3.16
N GLY A 63 -1.99 17.94 3.06
CA GLY A 63 -2.95 16.91 2.69
C GLY A 63 -4.19 16.91 3.60
N THR A 64 -4.00 17.07 4.92
CA THR A 64 -5.11 17.13 5.87
C THR A 64 -5.92 18.43 5.78
N ASN A 65 -5.27 19.57 5.48
CA ASN A 65 -5.92 20.88 5.46
C ASN A 65 -6.70 21.15 4.18
N GLU A 66 -6.29 20.57 3.05
CA GLU A 66 -6.95 20.71 1.76
C GLU A 66 -8.16 19.79 1.58
N GLY A 67 -8.51 19.00 2.61
CA GLY A 67 -9.58 18.01 2.54
C GLY A 67 -9.27 16.84 1.59
N ASN A 68 -8.01 16.72 1.17
CA ASN A 68 -7.57 15.73 0.21
C ASN A 68 -7.26 14.43 0.96
N ASP A 69 -8.11 13.42 0.79
CA ASP A 69 -8.10 12.11 1.47
C ASP A 69 -6.97 11.19 0.99
N GLY A 70 -5.79 11.75 0.71
CA GLY A 70 -4.65 11.04 0.14
C GLY A 70 -3.57 10.68 1.14
N THR A 71 -3.81 10.78 2.45
CA THR A 71 -2.79 10.54 3.51
C THR A 71 -2.96 9.21 4.22
N GLN A 72 -4.05 8.48 3.99
CA GLN A 72 -4.41 7.22 4.67
C GLN A 72 -3.29 6.19 4.53
N MET A 73 -2.64 6.16 3.36
CA MET A 73 -1.43 5.40 3.09
C MET A 73 -0.44 6.30 2.37
N SER A 74 0.58 6.77 3.09
CA SER A 74 1.60 7.67 2.53
C SER A 74 2.89 6.92 2.25
N ILE A 75 3.25 6.77 0.97
CA ILE A 75 4.53 6.20 0.52
C ILE A 75 5.24 7.24 -0.33
N ILE A 76 6.33 7.78 0.20
CA ILE A 76 6.94 9.00 -0.32
C ILE A 76 8.10 8.66 -1.25
N THR A 77 8.17 9.32 -2.41
CA THR A 77 9.31 9.21 -3.32
C THR A 77 10.57 9.75 -2.63
N PRO A 78 11.73 9.11 -2.79
CA PRO A 78 12.97 9.54 -2.12
C PRO A 78 13.66 10.73 -2.80
N GLY A 79 13.27 11.09 -4.03
CA GLY A 79 13.86 12.20 -4.78
C GLY A 79 13.00 13.45 -4.69
N PHE A 80 13.66 14.60 -4.60
CA PHE A 80 13.03 15.92 -4.60
C PHE A 80 12.47 16.29 -6.00
N PRO A 81 11.29 16.95 -6.08
CA PRO A 81 10.35 17.18 -4.98
C PRO A 81 9.67 15.87 -4.58
N GLU A 82 9.63 15.58 -3.29
CA GLU A 82 9.06 14.35 -2.78
C GLU A 82 7.54 14.33 -2.98
N GLN A 83 6.98 13.19 -3.38
CA GLN A 83 5.55 13.05 -3.68
C GLN A 83 5.01 11.77 -3.05
N ASN A 84 3.72 11.76 -2.69
CA ASN A 84 3.05 10.54 -2.26
C ASN A 84 2.63 9.70 -3.47
N THR A 85 3.20 8.50 -3.60
CA THR A 85 2.87 7.55 -4.68
C THR A 85 1.55 6.81 -4.48
N THR A 86 0.98 6.86 -3.28
CA THR A 86 -0.26 6.16 -2.91
C THR A 86 -1.39 7.11 -2.55
N PHE A 87 -1.42 8.30 -3.16
CA PHE A 87 -2.46 9.31 -2.91
C PHE A 87 -3.89 8.87 -3.26
N ASN A 88 -4.06 7.87 -4.14
CA ASN A 88 -5.38 7.31 -4.49
C ASN A 88 -5.89 6.25 -3.48
N VAL A 89 -5.13 5.95 -2.42
CA VAL A 89 -5.53 4.97 -1.41
C VAL A 89 -6.48 5.63 -0.42
N ASN A 90 -7.76 5.30 -0.55
CA ASN A 90 -8.78 5.66 0.44
C ASN A 90 -8.85 4.64 1.60
N GLU A 91 -9.71 4.93 2.58
CA GLU A 91 -9.91 4.09 3.78
C GLU A 91 -10.28 2.63 3.44
N PHE A 92 -11.17 2.44 2.46
CA PHE A 92 -11.62 1.11 2.06
C PHE A 92 -10.47 0.27 1.47
N THR A 93 -9.72 0.86 0.53
CA THR A 93 -8.58 0.20 -0.11
C THR A 93 -7.48 -0.09 0.91
N LEU A 94 -7.19 0.85 1.82
CA LEU A 94 -6.25 0.62 2.92
C LEU A 94 -6.67 -0.56 3.79
N LYS A 95 -7.95 -0.63 4.18
CA LYS A 95 -8.49 -1.75 4.97
C LYS A 95 -8.28 -3.08 4.27
N ARG A 96 -8.49 -3.16 2.95
CA ARG A 96 -8.21 -4.37 2.16
C ARG A 96 -6.72 -4.72 2.13
N ILE A 97 -5.85 -3.74 1.90
CA ILE A 97 -4.39 -3.94 1.93
C ILE A 97 -3.95 -4.52 3.28
N VAL A 98 -4.42 -3.96 4.40
CA VAL A 98 -4.08 -4.44 5.74
C VAL A 98 -4.61 -5.86 6.00
N ILE A 99 -5.80 -6.21 5.50
CA ILE A 99 -6.33 -7.58 5.59
C ILE A 99 -5.42 -8.57 4.85
N GLU A 100 -5.00 -8.26 3.62
CA GLU A 100 -4.12 -9.13 2.84
C GLU A 100 -2.70 -9.22 3.45
N LEU A 101 -2.19 -8.13 4.02
CA LEU A 101 -0.92 -8.15 4.75
C LEU A 101 -0.98 -9.06 5.99
N LYS A 102 -2.08 -9.01 6.75
CA LYS A 102 -2.32 -9.92 7.88
C LYS A 102 -2.45 -11.37 7.41
N ARG A 103 -3.22 -11.62 6.32
CA ARG A 103 -3.36 -12.94 5.71
C ARG A 103 -1.99 -13.54 5.33
N GLY A 104 -1.18 -12.75 4.62
CA GLY A 104 0.18 -13.16 4.20
C GLY A 104 1.06 -13.52 5.39
N PHE A 105 1.07 -12.67 6.44
CA PHE A 105 1.82 -12.98 7.66
C PHE A 105 1.36 -14.28 8.33
N THR A 106 0.05 -14.48 8.49
CA THR A 106 -0.50 -15.69 9.10
C THR A 106 -0.16 -16.95 8.31
N LEU A 107 -0.17 -16.90 6.98
CA LEU A 107 0.28 -18.01 6.13
C LEU A 107 1.77 -18.30 6.35
N ILE A 108 2.62 -17.28 6.33
CA ILE A 108 4.06 -17.44 6.56
C ILE A 108 4.36 -18.06 7.93
N GLU A 109 3.72 -17.56 8.99
CA GLU A 109 3.91 -18.11 10.33
C GLU A 109 3.46 -19.57 10.42
N ARG A 110 2.30 -19.90 9.85
CA ARG A 110 1.74 -21.26 9.88
C ARG A 110 2.66 -22.29 9.23
N TYR A 111 3.35 -21.92 8.15
CA TYR A 111 4.21 -22.82 7.39
C TYR A 111 5.71 -22.65 7.71
N SER A 112 6.08 -21.77 8.64
CA SER A 112 7.48 -21.43 8.96
C SER A 112 8.36 -22.62 9.37
N HIS A 113 7.76 -23.68 9.92
CA HIS A 113 8.45 -24.91 10.35
C HIS A 113 8.29 -26.09 9.39
N GLN A 114 7.62 -25.89 8.24
CA GLN A 114 7.39 -26.93 7.25
C GLN A 114 8.30 -26.70 6.03
N GLU A 115 9.04 -27.73 5.62
CA GLU A 115 9.74 -27.73 4.33
C GLU A 115 8.71 -27.92 3.20
N THR A 116 7.99 -26.85 2.86
CA THR A 116 7.00 -26.88 1.80
C THR A 116 7.00 -25.61 0.96
N THR A 117 6.92 -25.79 -0.36
CA THR A 117 6.75 -24.71 -1.32
C THR A 117 5.28 -24.28 -1.47
N LYS A 118 4.32 -25.06 -0.94
CA LYS A 118 2.87 -24.80 -1.04
C LYS A 118 2.47 -23.43 -0.49
N ILE A 119 3.25 -22.89 0.44
CA ILE A 119 3.03 -21.54 0.96
C ILE A 119 2.99 -20.50 -0.16
N TRP A 120 3.87 -20.59 -1.16
CA TRP A 120 3.97 -19.60 -2.23
C TRP A 120 2.73 -19.61 -3.11
N ASP A 121 2.24 -20.80 -3.44
CA ASP A 121 0.99 -20.98 -4.20
C ASP A 121 -0.21 -20.38 -3.46
N LEU A 122 -0.27 -20.55 -2.12
CA LEU A 122 -1.32 -19.98 -1.30
C LEU A 122 -1.22 -18.45 -1.17
N LEU A 123 0.00 -17.91 -1.15
CA LEU A 123 0.26 -16.48 -1.02
C LEU A 123 -0.16 -15.73 -2.28
N ILE A 124 0.17 -16.27 -3.45
CA ILE A 124 -0.15 -15.70 -4.77
C ILE A 124 -1.51 -16.12 -5.30
N LYS A 125 -2.25 -16.99 -4.58
CA LYS A 125 -3.58 -17.42 -4.97
C LYS A 125 -4.48 -16.20 -5.16
N GLU A 126 -5.12 -16.16 -6.34
CA GLU A 126 -6.07 -15.12 -6.69
C GLU A 126 -7.17 -14.96 -5.63
N LEU A 127 -7.55 -13.70 -5.40
CA LEU A 127 -8.64 -13.39 -4.49
C LEU A 127 -9.97 -13.78 -5.14
N ASP A 128 -10.69 -14.69 -4.48
CA ASP A 128 -12.07 -14.98 -4.86
C ASP A 128 -13.00 -13.87 -4.35
N TRP A 129 -13.09 -12.78 -5.10
CA TRP A 129 -13.85 -11.59 -4.73
C TRP A 129 -15.35 -11.87 -4.51
N LYS A 130 -15.91 -12.90 -5.18
CA LYS A 130 -17.32 -13.31 -5.02
C LYS A 130 -17.63 -13.84 -3.63
N THR A 131 -16.65 -14.44 -2.96
CA THR A 131 -16.83 -14.96 -1.60
C THR A 131 -16.78 -13.87 -0.53
N HIS A 132 -16.31 -12.67 -0.86
CA HIS A 132 -16.06 -11.60 0.11
C HIS A 132 -17.22 -10.61 0.24
N TYR A 133 -18.09 -10.52 -0.77
CA TYR A 133 -19.21 -9.58 -0.78
C TYR A 133 -20.47 -10.25 -1.32
N ASN A 134 -21.62 -9.85 -0.77
CA ASN A 134 -22.91 -10.36 -1.24
C ASN A 134 -23.46 -9.55 -2.42
N TYR A 135 -23.02 -8.31 -2.60
CA TYR A 135 -23.54 -7.42 -3.63
C TYR A 135 -22.39 -6.76 -4.38
N PHE A 136 -22.62 -6.51 -5.67
CA PHE A 136 -21.67 -5.87 -6.57
C PHE A 136 -22.34 -4.79 -7.39
N ILE A 137 -21.55 -3.81 -7.82
CA ILE A 137 -21.98 -2.78 -8.76
C ILE A 137 -21.32 -3.12 -10.11
N LEU A 138 -22.14 -3.47 -11.09
CA LEU A 138 -21.73 -3.64 -12.48
C LEU A 138 -21.82 -2.30 -13.19
N ILE A 139 -20.68 -1.82 -13.69
CA ILE A 139 -20.58 -0.59 -14.46
C ILE A 139 -20.35 -0.97 -15.92
N LEU A 140 -21.33 -0.70 -16.78
CA LEU A 140 -21.28 -0.98 -18.22
C LEU A 140 -21.04 0.33 -18.98
N CYS A 141 -19.88 0.42 -19.63
CA CYS A 141 -19.54 1.54 -20.50
C CYS A 141 -19.58 1.08 -21.96
N ARG A 142 -20.49 1.66 -22.75
CA ARG A 142 -20.55 1.48 -24.20
C ARG A 142 -20.38 2.84 -24.87
N ALA A 143 -20.02 2.88 -26.15
CA ALA A 143 -19.83 4.14 -26.85
C ALA A 143 -21.13 4.96 -26.84
N GLY A 144 -21.18 6.02 -26.03
CA GLY A 144 -22.36 6.88 -25.86
C GLY A 144 -23.37 6.45 -24.80
N GLU A 145 -23.16 5.32 -24.10
CA GLU A 145 -24.08 4.81 -23.08
C GLU A 145 -23.35 4.39 -21.80
N PHE A 146 -23.96 4.69 -20.66
CA PHE A 146 -23.45 4.35 -19.34
C PHE A 146 -24.59 3.77 -18.49
N GLU A 147 -24.39 2.57 -17.96
CA GLU A 147 -25.36 1.86 -17.15
C GLU A 147 -24.71 1.33 -15.86
N VAL A 148 -25.41 1.49 -14.74
CA VAL A 148 -24.99 1.02 -13.42
C VAL A 148 -26.05 0.09 -12.86
N ILE A 149 -25.67 -1.16 -12.63
CA ILE A 149 -26.57 -2.22 -12.15
C ILE A 149 -26.04 -2.77 -10.84
N VAL A 150 -26.91 -2.94 -9.83
CA VAL A 150 -26.57 -3.68 -8.62
C VAL A 150 -26.93 -5.14 -8.82
N ILE A 151 -25.96 -6.04 -8.62
CA ILE A 151 -26.14 -7.49 -8.76
C ILE A 151 -25.81 -8.20 -7.45
N ASP A 152 -26.43 -9.35 -7.22
CA ASP A 152 -26.07 -10.29 -6.14
C ASP A 152 -24.90 -11.16 -6.62
N LYS A 153 -24.14 -11.77 -5.70
CA LYS A 153 -23.09 -12.75 -6.00
C LYS A 153 -23.58 -13.99 -6.76
N GLU A 154 -24.88 -14.27 -6.70
CA GLU A 154 -25.54 -15.39 -7.39
C GLU A 154 -26.07 -15.06 -8.80
N SER A 155 -26.05 -13.78 -9.19
CA SER A 155 -26.43 -13.30 -10.53
C SER A 155 -25.35 -13.56 -11.57
#